data_AF-A0A9X1WCU3-F1
#
_entry.id   AF-A0A9X1WCU3-F1
#
_cell.length_a   1.000
_cell.length_b   1.000
_cell.length_c   1.000
_cell.angle_alpha   90.00
_cell.angle_beta   90.00
_cell.angle_gamma   90.00
#
_symmetry.space_group_name_H-M   'P 1'
#
loop_
_entity.id
_entity.type
_entity.pdbx_description
1 polymer ?
#
loop_
_entity_poly.entity_id
_entity_poly.type
_entity_poly.pdbx_seq_one_letter_code
_entity_poly.pdbx_strand_id
1 'polypeptide(L)'
;MDNKNSRLFKTTGLALAISLAMTGCGGGSDDSSGNNGGTETTTYKVQIKDGYLVDAEVYVDRNKNGVADANEKVTALTDEQGYITLPVEDKEFPIIARAIAGKTYDTDKGGRLTDTYELSTAAGMEVMNPFTLIAAKNDVTIEEIAQQLGVNNTELLTSDYVAAKTTKNDDASKVHFAARSFAELFAKGDASDISDWQNHITNIVAGIAEVEGYGSDDDLNNYIVREGVVVEALKPLKEALVGKTYDFISTNEAYGTQEGFMTLTFNDSTITVDDHVQGEDPSDMPTEYHYNGFMVSGEEGGPRLEEVIFLGDSLALTVTADNDLQVGSTQDLAGAADGYADFRINAPYTEEALKGKTLYHFWDDAGALDYTAKPYFSVLSLAENGSGTITEFASLESYLSNTPEATHDGFWTVIDGSLVIGESSDSLTKDQDWTFHFTDLSDHGLHVAYDYEEGTGRTKLPRLITENEDLAVSLFEEWTSLVHSR
;
A
#
# COMPACT_ATOMS: atom_id res chain seq x y z
N MET A 1 44.61 -21.82 1.17
CA MET A 1 44.02 -21.29 2.42
C MET A 1 44.12 -19.79 2.30
N ASP A 2 43.22 -19.22 1.50
CA ASP A 2 43.09 -17.79 1.26
C ASP A 2 41.70 -17.39 1.74
N ASN A 3 41.66 -16.35 2.57
CA ASN A 3 40.49 -15.83 3.27
C ASN A 3 39.41 -15.39 2.27
N LYS A 4 38.26 -16.07 2.29
CA LYS A 4 37.00 -15.69 1.63
C LYS A 4 36.04 -15.09 2.67
N ASN A 5 36.34 -13.91 3.21
CA ASN A 5 35.37 -13.17 4.02
C ASN A 5 35.28 -11.72 3.50
N SER A 6 34.06 -11.18 3.52
CA SER A 6 33.60 -9.82 3.19
C SER A 6 33.22 -9.52 1.73
N ARG A 7 31.94 -9.80 1.39
CA ARG A 7 31.14 -9.06 0.40
C ARG A 7 29.65 -9.10 0.79
N LEU A 8 29.30 -8.65 1.99
CA LEU A 8 27.93 -8.27 2.36
C LEU A 8 27.85 -6.76 2.31
N PHE A 9 27.16 -6.26 1.28
CA PHE A 9 27.11 -4.87 0.82
C PHE A 9 28.52 -4.29 0.50
N LYS A 10 28.65 -3.57 -0.62
CA LYS A 10 29.94 -2.93 -0.93
C LYS A 10 30.22 -1.82 0.08
N THR A 11 31.05 -2.12 1.07
CA THR A 11 31.65 -1.16 2.00
C THR A 11 33.14 -0.97 1.69
N THR A 12 33.60 0.28 1.61
CA THR A 12 35.02 0.62 1.41
C THR A 12 35.50 1.54 2.53
N GLY A 13 36.18 0.94 3.51
CA GLY A 13 36.62 1.62 4.72
C GLY A 13 37.82 2.57 4.58
N LEU A 14 37.82 3.60 5.44
CA LEU A 14 39.02 4.07 6.14
C LEU A 14 38.61 4.69 7.49
N ALA A 15 39.20 4.16 8.57
CA ALA A 15 38.85 4.46 9.96
C ALA A 15 39.05 5.93 10.37
N LEU A 16 38.09 6.47 11.12
CA LEU A 16 38.29 7.59 12.02
C LEU A 16 37.40 7.42 13.27
N ALA A 17 38.04 7.06 14.38
CA ALA A 17 37.43 7.06 15.70
C ALA A 17 37.22 8.49 16.18
N ILE A 18 35.98 8.89 16.45
CA ILE A 18 35.69 10.07 17.29
C ILE A 18 34.55 9.73 18.25
N SER A 19 34.92 9.59 19.52
CA SER A 19 34.05 9.68 20.68
C SER A 19 33.46 11.08 20.83
N LEU A 20 32.13 11.21 20.86
CA LEU A 20 31.47 12.42 21.32
C LEU A 20 30.40 12.08 22.36
N ALA A 21 30.73 12.44 23.60
CA ALA A 21 29.77 12.62 24.67
C ALA A 21 28.84 13.78 24.32
N MET A 22 27.53 13.61 24.47
CA MET A 22 26.63 14.75 24.65
C MET A 22 26.22 14.86 26.12
N THR A 23 26.76 15.92 26.71
CA THR A 23 26.38 16.55 27.95
C THR A 23 24.95 17.11 27.85
N GLY A 24 24.15 16.87 28.88
CA GLY A 24 22.90 17.58 29.09
C GLY A 24 23.10 19.06 29.44
N CYS A 25 22.09 19.86 29.07
CA CYS A 25 21.70 21.15 29.64
C CYS A 25 20.30 21.43 29.04
N GLY A 26 19.22 21.76 29.75
CA GLY A 26 19.10 22.45 31.03
C GLY A 26 18.84 23.93 30.81
N GLY A 27 17.59 24.39 31.01
CA GLY A 27 17.19 25.79 31.10
C GLY A 27 16.18 26.19 30.00
N GLY A 28 15.09 26.90 30.27
CA GLY A 28 14.70 27.69 31.42
C GLY A 28 13.82 28.82 30.88
N SER A 29 12.65 29.01 31.49
CA SER A 29 11.59 29.95 31.10
C SER A 29 12.07 31.39 30.97
N ASP A 30 11.47 32.15 30.04
CA ASP A 30 11.29 33.59 30.18
C ASP A 30 9.96 34.04 29.55
N ASP A 31 9.09 34.54 30.43
CA ASP A 31 7.89 35.31 30.12
C ASP A 31 8.31 36.66 29.50
N SER A 32 7.75 37.01 28.35
CA SER A 32 7.63 38.42 27.97
C SER A 32 6.29 38.68 27.28
N SER A 33 5.43 39.38 28.01
CA SER A 33 4.18 39.93 27.50
C SER A 33 4.48 40.98 26.43
N GLY A 34 3.96 40.79 25.22
CA GLY A 34 4.17 41.71 24.10
C GLY A 34 3.01 41.70 23.11
N ASN A 35 2.01 42.53 23.40
CA ASN A 35 1.12 43.24 22.48
C ASN A 35 0.50 42.46 21.29
N ASN A 36 -0.78 42.14 21.47
CA ASN A 36 -1.70 41.53 20.51
C ASN A 36 -1.92 42.43 19.26
N GLY A 37 -1.18 42.16 18.19
CA GLY A 37 -1.52 42.57 16.83
C GLY A 37 -2.05 41.34 16.10
N GLY A 38 -3.38 41.22 15.98
CA GLY A 38 -4.01 40.08 15.32
C GLY A 38 -3.58 40.01 13.85
N THR A 39 -2.67 39.09 13.54
CA THR A 39 -2.46 38.60 12.19
C THR A 39 -3.75 37.92 11.76
N GLU A 40 -4.46 38.47 10.77
CA GLU A 40 -5.57 37.76 10.15
C GLU A 40 -5.03 36.44 9.60
N THR A 41 -5.52 35.32 10.14
CA THR A 41 -5.20 33.98 9.63
C THR A 41 -5.79 33.87 8.23
N THR A 42 -4.92 33.80 7.21
CA THR A 42 -5.33 33.68 5.80
C THR A 42 -5.57 32.24 5.37
N THR A 43 -5.28 31.27 6.23
CA THR A 43 -5.48 29.84 5.97
C THR A 43 -6.19 29.16 7.14
N TYR A 44 -6.79 28.00 6.87
CA TYR A 44 -7.33 27.08 7.87
C TYR A 44 -6.89 25.65 7.55
N LYS A 45 -6.96 24.77 8.55
CA LYS A 45 -6.59 23.36 8.41
C LYS A 45 -7.84 22.49 8.38
N VAL A 46 -7.81 21.47 7.53
CA VAL A 46 -8.83 20.41 7.48
C VAL A 46 -8.13 19.09 7.74
N GLN A 47 -8.67 18.28 8.64
CA GLN A 47 -8.17 16.93 8.92
C GLN A 47 -9.07 15.89 8.26
N ILE A 48 -8.50 15.03 7.43
CA ILE A 48 -9.20 13.98 6.69
C ILE A 48 -8.85 12.64 7.32
N LYS A 49 -9.86 11.87 7.75
CA LYS A 49 -9.63 10.63 8.48
C LYS A 49 -10.78 9.62 8.52
N ASP A 50 -10.42 8.35 8.54
CA ASP A 50 -11.13 7.23 9.15
C ASP A 50 -10.15 6.48 10.09
N GLY A 51 -8.93 6.20 9.64
CA GLY A 51 -7.64 6.54 10.25
C GLY A 51 -7.03 7.78 9.58
N TYR A 52 -5.84 8.26 9.95
CA TYR A 52 -5.28 9.43 9.22
C TYR A 52 -4.98 9.06 7.76
N LEU A 53 -5.59 9.79 6.82
CA LEU A 53 -5.37 9.58 5.40
C LEU A 53 -4.19 10.44 4.93
N VAL A 54 -3.07 9.80 4.62
CA VAL A 54 -1.82 10.45 4.18
C VAL A 54 -1.73 10.38 2.65
N ASP A 55 -1.28 11.45 2.01
CA ASP A 55 -1.19 11.58 0.56
C ASP A 55 -2.52 11.46 -0.19
N ALA A 56 -3.62 11.85 0.46
CA ALA A 56 -4.93 11.98 -0.17
C ALA A 56 -5.03 13.27 -1.00
N GLU A 57 -5.75 13.21 -2.11
CA GLU A 57 -6.03 14.38 -2.94
C GLU A 57 -7.23 15.15 -2.39
N VAL A 58 -7.22 16.48 -2.54
CA VAL A 58 -8.29 17.34 -2.03
C VAL A 58 -8.78 18.27 -3.13
N TYR A 59 -10.10 18.45 -3.17
CA TYR A 59 -10.81 19.25 -4.15
C TYR A 59 -11.74 20.21 -3.39
N VAL A 60 -11.68 21.49 -3.74
CA VAL A 60 -12.62 22.49 -3.21
C VAL A 60 -13.75 22.64 -4.22
N ASP A 61 -14.94 22.12 -3.88
CA ASP A 61 -16.12 22.10 -4.76
C ASP A 61 -16.75 23.50 -4.86
N ARG A 62 -16.07 24.36 -5.61
CA ARG A 62 -16.43 25.78 -5.78
C ARG A 62 -17.70 25.93 -6.60
N ASN A 63 -17.96 24.99 -7.49
CA ASN A 63 -19.15 24.97 -8.34
C ASN A 63 -20.37 24.28 -7.67
N LYS A 64 -20.17 23.56 -6.57
CA LYS A 64 -21.19 22.91 -5.73
C LYS A 64 -21.92 21.77 -6.44
N ASN A 65 -21.26 21.05 -7.35
CA ASN A 65 -21.83 19.90 -8.04
C ASN A 65 -21.59 18.57 -7.29
N GLY A 66 -20.78 18.58 -6.23
CA GLY A 66 -20.43 17.39 -5.47
C GLY A 66 -19.54 16.40 -6.20
N VAL A 67 -18.77 16.87 -7.19
CA VAL A 67 -17.84 16.08 -8.01
C VAL A 67 -16.43 16.65 -7.85
N ALA A 68 -15.43 15.79 -7.67
CA ALA A 68 -14.03 16.19 -7.64
C ALA A 68 -13.52 16.51 -9.06
N ASP A 69 -13.81 17.74 -9.51
CA ASP A 69 -13.42 18.26 -10.82
C ASP A 69 -11.93 18.61 -10.88
N ALA A 70 -11.27 18.31 -12.00
CA ALA A 70 -9.83 18.51 -12.16
C ALA A 70 -9.36 19.98 -11.95
N ASN A 71 -10.21 20.97 -12.26
CA ASN A 71 -9.93 22.40 -12.06
C ASN A 71 -10.17 22.88 -10.62
N GLU A 72 -10.66 22.01 -9.73
CA GLU A 72 -10.92 22.28 -8.32
C GLU A 72 -9.90 21.61 -7.39
N LYS A 73 -9.01 20.80 -7.95
CA LYS A 73 -7.94 20.10 -7.26
C LYS A 73 -6.96 21.07 -6.59
N VAL A 74 -6.68 20.79 -5.32
CA VAL A 74 -5.64 21.45 -4.52
C VAL A 74 -4.30 20.79 -4.83
N THR A 75 -3.24 21.59 -4.95
CA THR A 75 -1.91 21.10 -5.32
C THR A 75 -1.24 20.28 -4.22
N ALA A 76 -1.49 20.61 -2.95
CA ALA A 76 -0.96 19.87 -1.82
C ALA A 76 -1.79 18.61 -1.53
N LEU A 77 -1.13 17.57 -1.05
CA LEU A 77 -1.76 16.39 -0.48
C LEU A 77 -1.88 16.53 1.05
N THR A 78 -2.59 15.60 1.68
CA THR A 78 -2.64 15.50 3.14
C THR A 78 -1.32 15.03 3.74
N ASP A 79 -0.96 15.57 4.91
CA ASP A 79 0.23 15.17 5.66
C ASP A 79 0.03 13.88 6.49
N GLU A 80 1.07 13.47 7.22
CA GLU A 80 1.09 12.26 8.07
C GLU A 80 0.03 12.25 9.18
N GLN A 81 -0.59 13.38 9.50
CA GLN A 81 -1.69 13.50 10.47
C GLN A 81 -3.04 13.75 9.78
N GLY A 82 -3.09 13.56 8.46
CA GLY A 82 -4.26 13.76 7.61
C GLY A 82 -4.62 15.22 7.39
N TYR A 83 -3.73 16.18 7.70
CA TYR A 83 -4.05 17.58 7.53
C TYR A 83 -3.74 18.10 6.13
N ILE A 84 -4.60 19.00 5.66
CA ILE A 84 -4.32 19.89 4.55
C ILE A 84 -4.56 21.34 4.97
N THR A 85 -3.77 22.26 4.44
CA THR A 85 -3.94 23.70 4.67
C THR A 85 -4.60 24.35 3.45
N LEU A 86 -5.73 25.01 3.67
CA LEU A 86 -6.52 25.67 2.63
C LEU A 86 -6.64 27.18 2.89
N PRO A 87 -6.80 28.01 1.84
CA PRO A 87 -7.12 29.43 1.99
C PRO A 87 -8.45 29.65 2.72
N VAL A 88 -8.56 30.65 3.59
CA VAL A 88 -9.80 30.91 4.36
C VAL A 88 -11.00 31.22 3.47
N GLU A 89 -10.78 31.80 2.29
CA GLU A 89 -11.83 31.99 1.29
C GLU A 89 -12.48 30.68 0.85
N ASP A 90 -11.75 29.55 0.89
CA ASP A 90 -12.30 28.26 0.49
C ASP A 90 -13.23 27.66 1.57
N LYS A 91 -13.31 28.26 2.76
CA LYS A 91 -14.17 27.80 3.86
C LYS A 91 -15.67 27.92 3.55
N GLU A 92 -16.05 28.69 2.52
CA GLU A 92 -17.44 28.83 2.08
C GLU A 92 -17.93 27.71 1.13
N PHE A 93 -17.04 26.79 0.74
CA PHE A 93 -17.32 25.72 -0.21
C PHE A 93 -17.23 24.33 0.46
N PRO A 94 -18.01 23.34 -0.01
CA PRO A 94 -17.78 21.94 0.31
C PRO A 94 -16.39 21.50 -0.14
N ILE A 95 -15.88 20.45 0.50
CA ILE A 95 -14.59 19.86 0.17
C ILE A 95 -14.81 18.38 -0.10
N ILE A 96 -14.07 17.85 -1.07
CA ILE A 96 -14.02 16.42 -1.39
C ILE A 96 -12.57 15.97 -1.22
N ALA A 97 -12.34 14.91 -0.46
CA ALA A 97 -11.06 14.22 -0.41
C ALA A 97 -11.18 12.90 -1.17
N ARG A 98 -10.19 12.60 -2.00
CA ARG A 98 -10.07 11.34 -2.74
C ARG A 98 -8.85 10.59 -2.22
N ALA A 99 -9.11 9.45 -1.57
CA ALA A 99 -8.12 8.47 -1.19
C ALA A 99 -7.92 7.52 -2.36
N ILE A 100 -6.69 7.38 -2.86
CA ILE A 100 -6.40 6.70 -4.12
C ILE A 100 -5.72 5.36 -3.86
N ALA A 101 -6.24 4.29 -4.47
CA ALA A 101 -5.62 2.96 -4.45
C ALA A 101 -4.14 3.04 -4.86
N GLY A 102 -3.26 2.31 -4.19
CA GLY A 102 -1.81 2.28 -4.41
C GLY A 102 -1.06 3.59 -4.20
N LYS A 103 -1.72 4.66 -3.72
CA LYS A 103 -1.11 5.97 -3.44
C LYS A 103 -1.33 6.42 -2.00
N THR A 104 -2.58 6.48 -1.55
CA THR A 104 -2.92 7.00 -0.21
C THR A 104 -2.64 5.94 0.85
N TYR A 105 -2.07 6.36 1.99
CA TYR A 105 -1.97 5.52 3.19
C TYR A 105 -3.11 5.84 4.15
N ASP A 106 -3.63 4.82 4.80
CA ASP A 106 -4.42 4.95 6.02
C ASP A 106 -3.53 4.45 7.17
N THR A 107 -3.32 5.28 8.20
CA THR A 107 -2.46 4.91 9.34
C THR A 107 -2.97 3.71 10.15
N ASP A 108 -4.22 3.30 9.98
CA ASP A 108 -4.75 2.07 10.57
C ASP A 108 -4.50 0.83 9.68
N LYS A 109 -3.93 0.99 8.48
CA LYS A 109 -3.59 -0.07 7.52
C LYS A 109 -2.08 -0.12 7.23
N GLY A 110 -1.55 -1.32 7.04
CA GLY A 110 -0.19 -1.54 6.55
C GLY A 110 -0.14 -1.48 5.02
N GLY A 111 0.86 -0.80 4.47
CA GLY A 111 0.95 -0.53 3.04
C GLY A 111 -0.11 0.48 2.58
N ARG A 112 -0.29 0.62 1.27
CA ARG A 112 -1.23 1.58 0.69
C ARG A 112 -2.65 1.01 0.58
N LEU A 113 -3.62 1.91 0.40
CA LEU A 113 -5.00 1.51 0.11
C LEU A 113 -5.04 0.68 -1.19
N THR A 114 -5.97 -0.26 -1.26
CA THR A 114 -6.16 -1.15 -2.44
C THR A 114 -7.32 -0.68 -3.32
N ASP A 115 -8.13 0.24 -2.81
CA ASP A 115 -9.37 0.73 -3.41
C ASP A 115 -9.42 2.25 -3.30
N THR A 116 -9.95 2.90 -4.33
CA THR A 116 -10.13 4.36 -4.37
C THR A 116 -11.48 4.74 -3.79
N TYR A 117 -11.54 5.75 -2.93
CA TYR A 117 -12.79 6.24 -2.36
C TYR A 117 -12.77 7.73 -2.07
N GLU A 118 -13.97 8.30 -1.93
CA GLU A 118 -14.15 9.72 -1.68
C GLU A 118 -14.90 10.00 -0.37
N LEU A 119 -14.39 10.97 0.37
CA LEU A 119 -15.08 11.59 1.49
C LEU A 119 -15.46 13.01 1.10
N SER A 120 -16.56 13.52 1.64
CA SER A 120 -16.94 14.92 1.43
C SER A 120 -17.55 15.50 2.69
N THR A 121 -17.49 16.82 2.83
CA THR A 121 -18.04 17.53 3.98
C THR A 121 -18.72 18.82 3.55
N ALA A 122 -19.64 19.31 4.39
CA ALA A 122 -20.29 20.59 4.19
C ALA A 122 -19.30 21.75 4.32
N ALA A 123 -19.65 22.90 3.74
CA ALA A 123 -18.84 24.11 3.85
C ALA A 123 -18.57 24.49 5.32
N GLY A 124 -17.32 24.87 5.61
CA GLY A 124 -16.92 25.36 6.92
C GLY A 124 -16.42 24.31 7.91
N MET A 125 -16.52 23.03 7.57
CA MET A 125 -16.06 21.93 8.42
C MET A 125 -14.53 21.79 8.38
N GLU A 126 -13.93 21.56 9.54
CA GLU A 126 -12.47 21.40 9.71
C GLU A 126 -12.06 19.92 9.88
N VAL A 127 -13.04 19.02 9.90
CA VAL A 127 -12.85 17.58 9.93
C VAL A 127 -13.68 16.95 8.82
N MET A 128 -13.07 16.04 8.08
CA MET A 128 -13.71 15.22 7.06
C MET A 128 -13.48 13.75 7.40
N ASN A 129 -14.57 13.00 7.49
CA ASN A 129 -14.61 11.58 7.84
C ASN A 129 -15.91 10.94 7.32
N PRO A 130 -16.08 9.62 7.47
CA PRO A 130 -17.30 8.93 7.05
C PRO A 130 -18.61 9.52 7.62
N PHE A 131 -18.61 10.04 8.85
CA PHE A 131 -19.80 10.64 9.45
C PHE A 131 -20.18 11.98 8.80
N THR A 132 -19.19 12.81 8.47
CA THR A 132 -19.44 14.07 7.76
C THR A 132 -19.94 13.84 6.34
N LEU A 133 -19.50 12.74 5.69
CA LEU A 133 -20.03 12.31 4.40
C LEU A 133 -21.49 11.88 4.52
N ILE A 134 -21.82 11.03 5.49
CA ILE A 134 -23.21 10.61 5.76
C ILE A 134 -24.09 11.84 6.00
N ALA A 135 -23.65 12.76 6.87
CA ALA A 135 -24.38 13.99 7.18
C ALA A 135 -24.62 14.85 5.93
N ALA A 136 -23.58 15.05 5.11
CA ALA A 136 -23.65 15.86 3.89
C ALA A 136 -24.55 15.24 2.80
N LYS A 137 -24.55 13.91 2.66
CA LYS A 137 -25.29 13.22 1.58
C LYS A 137 -26.72 12.83 1.96
N ASN A 138 -27.03 12.68 3.25
CA ASN A 138 -28.34 12.25 3.71
C ASN A 138 -29.17 13.35 4.39
N ASP A 139 -28.64 14.58 4.51
CA ASP A 139 -29.32 15.70 5.20
C ASP A 139 -29.69 15.33 6.65
N VAL A 140 -28.74 14.70 7.35
CA VAL A 140 -28.87 14.28 8.76
C VAL A 140 -27.82 14.97 9.62
N THR A 141 -28.10 15.16 10.91
CA THR A 141 -27.14 15.84 11.80
C THR A 141 -26.12 14.87 12.39
N ILE A 142 -24.95 15.39 12.77
CA ILE A 142 -23.92 14.60 13.47
C ILE A 142 -24.47 14.04 14.79
N GLU A 143 -25.34 14.79 15.48
CA GLU A 143 -25.99 14.33 16.71
C GLU A 143 -26.91 13.14 16.48
N GLU A 144 -27.66 13.11 15.36
CA GLU A 144 -28.51 11.98 15.00
C GLU A 144 -27.69 10.72 14.73
N ILE A 145 -26.55 10.86 14.02
CA ILE A 145 -25.61 9.76 13.76
C ILE A 145 -25.02 9.24 15.08
N ALA A 146 -24.54 10.15 15.95
CA ALA A 146 -23.97 9.79 17.25
C ALA A 146 -24.99 9.08 18.16
N GLN A 147 -26.24 9.54 18.16
CA GLN A 147 -27.32 8.93 18.92
C GLN A 147 -27.59 7.49 18.45
N GLN A 148 -27.61 7.26 17.14
CA GLN A 148 -27.79 5.92 16.58
C GLN A 148 -26.59 5.01 16.87
N LEU A 149 -25.36 5.56 16.87
CA LEU A 149 -24.15 4.83 17.26
C LEU A 149 -24.10 4.51 18.77
N GLY A 150 -24.92 5.17 19.59
CA GLY A 150 -24.90 5.02 21.04
C GLY A 150 -23.72 5.74 21.72
N VAL A 151 -23.19 6.80 21.09
CA VAL A 151 -22.09 7.61 21.61
C VAL A 151 -22.63 8.84 22.33
N ASN A 152 -22.19 9.09 23.56
CA ASN A 152 -22.71 10.20 24.37
C ASN A 152 -22.01 11.52 24.06
N ASN A 153 -20.70 11.47 23.76
CA ASN A 153 -19.93 12.64 23.37
C ASN A 153 -19.95 12.84 21.85
N THR A 154 -20.96 13.56 21.36
CA THR A 154 -21.19 13.82 19.93
C THR A 154 -20.04 14.54 19.24
N GLU A 155 -19.28 15.36 19.98
CA GLU A 155 -18.09 16.08 19.47
C GLU A 155 -16.98 15.12 18.99
N LEU A 156 -17.00 13.85 19.43
CA LEU A 156 -16.04 12.85 18.95
C LEU A 156 -16.15 12.58 17.46
N LEU A 157 -17.36 12.66 16.87
CA LEU A 157 -17.55 12.41 15.43
C LEU A 157 -16.97 13.54 14.57
N THR A 158 -16.64 14.69 15.14
CA THR A 158 -16.05 15.85 14.44
C THR A 158 -14.75 16.33 15.09
N SER A 159 -14.12 15.49 15.91
CA SER A 159 -12.82 15.77 16.54
C SER A 159 -11.82 14.66 16.24
N ASP A 160 -10.65 14.68 16.86
CA ASP A 160 -9.59 13.69 16.67
C ASP A 160 -9.81 12.41 17.49
N TYR A 161 -10.75 11.58 17.05
CA TYR A 161 -11.04 10.29 17.68
C TYR A 161 -9.89 9.28 17.53
N VAL A 162 -9.04 9.41 16.51
CA VAL A 162 -7.84 8.56 16.31
C VAL A 162 -6.82 8.84 17.41
N ALA A 163 -6.59 10.11 17.77
CA ALA A 163 -5.80 10.46 18.93
C ALA A 163 -6.52 10.09 20.25
N ALA A 164 -7.83 10.35 20.35
CA ALA A 164 -8.58 10.18 21.60
C ALA A 164 -8.69 8.71 22.06
N LYS A 165 -8.75 7.73 21.12
CA LYS A 165 -8.83 6.29 21.44
C LYS A 165 -7.65 5.82 22.31
N THR A 166 -6.47 6.43 22.14
CA THR A 166 -5.25 6.09 22.90
C THR A 166 -5.37 6.35 24.41
N THR A 167 -6.36 7.14 24.85
CA THR A 167 -6.61 7.46 26.26
C THR A 167 -7.58 6.50 26.96
N LYS A 168 -7.95 5.37 26.32
CA LYS A 168 -8.98 4.43 26.78
C LYS A 168 -10.36 5.09 26.94
N ASN A 169 -10.71 5.96 26.01
CA ASN A 169 -12.05 6.50 25.90
C ASN A 169 -12.91 5.53 25.08
N ASP A 170 -13.76 4.75 25.74
CA ASP A 170 -14.61 3.74 25.10
C ASP A 170 -15.47 4.33 23.97
N ASP A 171 -15.97 5.55 24.13
CA ASP A 171 -16.73 6.25 23.08
C ASP A 171 -15.82 6.59 21.87
N ALA A 172 -14.55 6.95 22.09
CA ALA A 172 -13.62 7.22 21.00
C ALA A 172 -13.26 5.94 20.22
N SER A 173 -13.08 4.81 20.91
CA SER A 173 -12.88 3.51 20.25
C SER A 173 -14.10 3.08 19.44
N LYS A 174 -15.33 3.35 19.92
CA LYS A 174 -16.57 3.11 19.17
C LYS A 174 -16.67 3.97 17.91
N VAL A 175 -16.37 5.26 18.04
CA VAL A 175 -16.35 6.18 16.89
C VAL A 175 -15.31 5.74 15.87
N HIS A 176 -14.13 5.35 16.33
CA HIS A 176 -13.06 4.86 15.45
C HIS A 176 -13.43 3.54 14.74
N PHE A 177 -13.97 2.55 15.47
CA PHE A 177 -14.49 1.30 14.90
C PHE A 177 -15.56 1.56 13.82
N ALA A 178 -16.51 2.45 14.11
CA ALA A 178 -17.56 2.82 13.18
C ALA A 178 -17.02 3.56 11.94
N ALA A 179 -16.08 4.48 12.12
CA ALA A 179 -15.44 5.20 11.02
C ALA A 179 -14.78 4.24 10.03
N ARG A 180 -13.93 3.32 10.51
CA ARG A 180 -13.27 2.32 9.66
C ARG A 180 -14.26 1.39 8.96
N SER A 181 -15.31 0.95 9.68
CA SER A 181 -16.36 0.11 9.10
C SER A 181 -17.11 0.83 7.97
N PHE A 182 -17.41 2.12 8.13
CA PHE A 182 -18.03 2.91 7.06
C PHE A 182 -17.08 3.20 5.91
N ALA A 183 -15.80 3.51 6.18
CA ALA A 183 -14.81 3.75 5.15
C ALA A 183 -14.65 2.54 4.23
N GLU A 184 -14.57 1.33 4.80
CA GLU A 184 -14.51 0.09 4.03
C GLU A 184 -15.76 -0.14 3.17
N LEU A 185 -16.96 0.21 3.68
CA LEU A 185 -18.18 0.17 2.88
C LEU A 185 -18.12 1.17 1.72
N PHE A 186 -17.73 2.41 2.00
CA PHE A 186 -17.67 3.48 0.97
C PHE A 186 -16.60 3.23 -0.09
N ALA A 187 -15.56 2.47 0.24
CA ALA A 187 -14.55 2.05 -0.72
C ALA A 187 -15.07 1.17 -1.86
N LYS A 188 -16.25 0.56 -1.69
CA LYS A 188 -16.93 -0.17 -2.77
C LYS A 188 -17.57 0.74 -3.82
N GLY A 189 -17.72 2.04 -3.52
CA GLY A 189 -18.23 3.04 -4.45
C GLY A 189 -19.73 2.95 -4.75
N ASP A 190 -20.51 2.17 -4.00
CA ASP A 190 -21.97 2.11 -4.17
C ASP A 190 -22.66 3.26 -3.43
N ALA A 191 -23.24 4.19 -4.19
CA ALA A 191 -23.98 5.31 -3.63
C ALA A 191 -25.15 4.87 -2.72
N SER A 192 -25.66 3.65 -2.91
CA SER A 192 -26.71 3.09 -2.04
C SER A 192 -26.21 2.80 -0.63
N ASP A 193 -24.93 2.46 -0.44
CA ASP A 193 -24.35 2.23 0.89
C ASP A 193 -24.34 3.52 1.74
N ILE A 194 -24.10 4.68 1.11
CA ILE A 194 -24.21 5.98 1.78
C ILE A 194 -25.66 6.26 2.16
N SER A 195 -26.61 5.92 1.30
CA SER A 195 -28.04 6.16 1.55
C SER A 195 -28.64 5.21 2.61
N ASP A 196 -28.12 3.99 2.71
CA ASP A 196 -28.58 2.95 3.64
C ASP A 196 -27.80 2.93 4.96
N TRP A 197 -27.14 4.06 5.30
CA TRP A 197 -26.28 4.19 6.47
C TRP A 197 -26.94 3.75 7.80
N GLN A 198 -28.28 3.81 7.90
CA GLN A 198 -29.03 3.38 9.08
C GLN A 198 -29.03 1.85 9.28
N ASN A 199 -29.03 1.08 8.19
CA ASN A 199 -28.87 -0.37 8.29
C ASN A 199 -27.42 -0.70 8.63
N HIS A 200 -26.46 -0.01 8.02
CA HIS A 200 -25.04 -0.18 8.33
C HIS A 200 -24.72 0.19 9.79
N ILE A 201 -25.25 1.30 10.31
CA ILE A 201 -25.03 1.68 11.71
C ILE A 201 -25.67 0.68 12.67
N THR A 202 -26.80 0.08 12.31
CA THR A 202 -27.41 -1.02 13.08
C THR A 202 -26.47 -2.23 13.16
N ASN A 203 -25.86 -2.61 12.04
CA ASN A 203 -24.88 -3.69 12.01
C ASN A 203 -23.60 -3.33 12.80
N ILE A 204 -23.13 -2.09 12.70
CA ILE A 204 -21.98 -1.58 13.46
C ILE A 204 -22.24 -1.62 14.97
N VAL A 205 -23.42 -1.19 15.43
CA VAL A 205 -23.80 -1.25 16.85
C VAL A 205 -23.89 -2.70 17.34
N ALA A 206 -24.42 -3.61 16.51
CA ALA A 206 -24.41 -5.03 16.82
C ALA A 206 -22.98 -5.59 16.91
N GLY A 207 -22.09 -5.20 16.00
CA GLY A 207 -20.68 -5.59 16.00
C GLY A 207 -19.92 -5.06 17.21
N ILE A 208 -20.18 -3.82 17.65
CA ILE A 208 -19.62 -3.28 18.89
C ILE A 208 -20.00 -4.16 20.08
N ALA A 209 -21.28 -4.51 20.21
CA ALA A 209 -21.76 -5.35 21.29
C ALA A 209 -21.19 -6.78 21.24
N GLU A 210 -20.94 -7.30 20.03
CA GLU A 210 -20.30 -8.59 19.82
C GLU A 210 -18.84 -8.58 20.29
N VAL A 211 -18.04 -7.60 19.86
CA VAL A 211 -16.62 -7.45 20.25
C VAL A 211 -16.48 -7.21 21.76
N GLU A 212 -17.32 -6.35 22.35
CA GLU A 212 -17.37 -6.15 23.81
C GLU A 212 -17.68 -7.45 24.57
N GLY A 213 -18.28 -8.44 23.89
CA GLY A 213 -18.58 -9.76 24.42
C GLY A 213 -17.43 -10.78 24.31
N TYR A 214 -16.38 -10.51 23.52
CA TYR A 214 -15.26 -11.44 23.33
C TYR A 214 -14.37 -11.57 24.58
N GLY A 215 -14.23 -10.50 25.35
CA GLY A 215 -13.46 -10.49 26.60
C GLY A 215 -12.75 -9.16 26.82
N SER A 216 -12.02 -9.03 27.93
CA SER A 216 -11.27 -7.80 28.24
C SER A 216 -10.01 -7.59 27.40
N ASP A 217 -9.56 -8.65 26.72
CA ASP A 217 -8.30 -8.65 25.96
C ASP A 217 -8.54 -8.26 24.48
N ASP A 218 -9.80 -8.21 24.04
CA ASP A 218 -10.23 -7.81 22.71
C ASP A 218 -10.60 -6.32 22.69
N ASP A 219 -9.89 -5.53 21.89
CA ASP A 219 -10.16 -4.11 21.69
C ASP A 219 -10.94 -3.91 20.38
N LEU A 220 -11.92 -3.01 20.38
CA LEU A 220 -12.61 -2.52 19.18
C LEU A 220 -11.62 -2.04 18.10
N ASN A 221 -10.42 -1.59 18.48
CA ASN A 221 -9.37 -1.24 17.53
C ASN A 221 -8.89 -2.40 16.66
N ASN A 222 -9.13 -3.65 17.06
CA ASN A 222 -8.72 -4.85 16.31
C ASN A 222 -9.77 -5.34 15.32
N TYR A 223 -10.96 -4.75 15.28
CA TYR A 223 -12.09 -5.25 14.51
C TYR A 223 -12.81 -4.16 13.71
N ILE A 224 -13.58 -4.58 12.71
CA ILE A 224 -14.53 -3.78 11.94
C ILE A 224 -15.77 -4.62 11.59
N VAL A 225 -16.82 -3.99 11.07
CA VAL A 225 -17.95 -4.70 10.44
C VAL A 225 -17.82 -4.65 8.93
N ARG A 226 -17.64 -5.82 8.32
CA ARG A 226 -17.61 -6.03 6.87
C ARG A 226 -18.81 -6.85 6.45
N GLU A 227 -19.65 -6.31 5.56
CA GLU A 227 -20.84 -7.00 5.05
C GLU A 227 -21.78 -7.54 6.16
N GLY A 228 -21.86 -6.80 7.28
CA GLY A 228 -22.69 -7.16 8.43
C GLY A 228 -22.08 -8.21 9.37
N VAL A 229 -20.81 -8.57 9.19
CA VAL A 229 -20.09 -9.53 10.04
C VAL A 229 -18.88 -8.86 10.68
N VAL A 230 -18.59 -9.18 11.95
CA VAL A 230 -17.38 -8.74 12.63
C VAL A 230 -16.16 -9.49 12.06
N VAL A 231 -15.16 -8.74 11.61
CA VAL A 231 -13.89 -9.28 11.08
C VAL A 231 -12.72 -8.53 11.69
N GLU A 232 -11.52 -9.14 11.67
CA GLU A 232 -10.31 -8.41 12.06
C GLU A 232 -10.10 -7.19 11.15
N ALA A 233 -9.79 -6.07 11.78
CA ALA A 233 -9.39 -4.86 11.09
C ALA A 233 -8.00 -5.07 10.47
N LEU A 234 -7.74 -4.34 9.38
CA LEU A 234 -6.38 -4.12 8.94
C LEU A 234 -5.59 -3.44 10.07
N LYS A 235 -4.29 -3.73 10.12
CA LYS A 235 -3.40 -3.30 11.20
C LYS A 235 -2.39 -2.29 10.66
N PRO A 236 -1.95 -1.30 11.47
CA PRO A 236 -0.83 -0.43 11.10
C PRO A 236 0.40 -1.25 10.71
N LEU A 237 1.28 -0.68 9.87
CA LEU A 237 2.39 -1.42 9.26
C LEU A 237 3.23 -2.21 10.27
N LYS A 238 3.63 -1.59 11.38
CA LYS A 238 4.39 -2.27 12.44
C LYS A 238 3.66 -3.50 12.96
N GLU A 239 2.39 -3.36 13.32
CA GLU A 239 1.57 -4.46 13.88
C GLU A 239 1.30 -5.55 12.84
N ALA A 240 1.23 -5.18 11.56
CA ALA A 240 1.05 -6.12 10.47
C ALA A 240 2.32 -6.93 10.14
N LEU A 241 3.51 -6.39 10.45
CA LEU A 241 4.81 -7.03 10.21
C LEU A 241 5.34 -7.78 11.43
N VAL A 242 5.28 -7.19 12.63
CA VAL A 242 5.91 -7.75 13.84
C VAL A 242 5.36 -9.15 14.15
N GLY A 243 6.27 -10.08 14.40
CA GLY A 243 5.98 -11.49 14.65
C GLY A 243 5.85 -12.33 13.38
N LYS A 244 5.94 -11.72 12.18
CA LYS A 244 5.97 -12.43 10.90
C LYS A 244 7.39 -12.56 10.36
N THR A 245 7.57 -13.61 9.56
CA THR A 245 8.77 -13.88 8.78
C THR A 245 8.38 -13.84 7.31
N TYR A 246 9.19 -13.17 6.49
CA TYR A 246 9.02 -13.08 5.05
C TYR A 246 10.30 -13.50 4.34
N ASP A 247 10.16 -14.25 3.26
CA ASP A 247 11.20 -14.47 2.26
C ASP A 247 11.06 -13.42 1.17
N PHE A 248 12.10 -12.61 0.99
CA PHE A 248 12.18 -11.57 -0.03
C PHE A 248 13.10 -11.99 -1.16
N ILE A 249 12.73 -11.60 -2.38
CA ILE A 249 13.57 -11.69 -3.57
C ILE A 249 13.38 -10.45 -4.43
N SER A 250 14.49 -9.98 -5.00
CA SER A 250 14.48 -8.87 -5.94
C SER A 250 13.80 -9.22 -7.26
N THR A 251 13.07 -8.25 -7.82
CA THR A 251 12.52 -8.32 -9.19
C THR A 251 13.57 -7.92 -10.24
N ASN A 252 14.65 -7.25 -9.84
CA ASN A 252 15.78 -6.89 -10.69
C ASN A 252 16.67 -8.11 -10.96
N GLU A 253 17.02 -8.37 -12.23
CA GLU A 253 17.78 -9.57 -12.60
C GLU A 253 19.17 -9.63 -11.97
N ALA A 254 19.88 -8.49 -11.89
CA ALA A 254 21.23 -8.44 -11.35
C ALA A 254 21.23 -8.70 -9.83
N TYR A 255 20.34 -8.03 -9.10
CA TYR A 255 20.18 -8.24 -7.66
C TYR A 255 19.64 -9.64 -7.36
N GLY A 256 18.53 -10.05 -7.99
CA GLY A 256 17.90 -11.35 -7.75
C GLY A 256 18.85 -12.53 -8.02
N THR A 257 19.73 -12.42 -9.03
CA THR A 257 20.74 -13.46 -9.33
C THR A 257 21.93 -13.44 -8.36
N GLN A 258 22.31 -12.28 -7.85
CA GLN A 258 23.46 -12.15 -6.96
C GLN A 258 23.11 -12.47 -5.50
N GLU A 259 21.98 -11.94 -5.03
CA GLU A 259 21.57 -11.93 -3.62
C GLU A 259 20.61 -13.06 -3.29
N GLY A 260 19.85 -13.57 -4.26
CA GLY A 260 18.91 -14.66 -4.06
C GLY A 260 17.79 -14.30 -3.10
N PHE A 261 17.35 -15.28 -2.30
CA PHE A 261 16.35 -15.06 -1.26
C PHE A 261 17.00 -14.55 0.03
N MET A 262 16.36 -13.55 0.64
CA MET A 262 16.67 -13.05 1.98
C MET A 262 15.47 -13.28 2.89
N THR A 263 15.67 -13.90 4.05
CA THR A 263 14.60 -14.04 5.04
C THR A 263 14.71 -12.94 6.08
N LEU A 264 13.61 -12.21 6.27
CA LEU A 264 13.45 -11.16 7.28
C LEU A 264 12.42 -11.60 8.31
N THR A 265 12.81 -11.66 9.58
CA THR A 265 11.88 -11.83 10.71
C THR A 265 11.74 -10.50 11.45
N PHE A 266 10.53 -9.97 11.48
CA PHE A 266 10.23 -8.66 12.05
C PHE A 266 9.93 -8.78 13.54
N ASN A 267 10.73 -8.12 14.37
CA ASN A 267 10.54 -8.03 15.83
C ASN A 267 10.22 -6.59 16.23
N ASP A 268 9.85 -6.38 17.50
CA ASP A 268 9.40 -5.07 18.00
C ASP A 268 10.37 -3.90 17.75
N SER A 269 11.67 -4.16 17.74
CA SER A 269 12.74 -3.16 17.57
C SER A 269 13.94 -3.66 16.75
N THR A 270 13.87 -4.89 16.21
CA THR A 270 14.92 -5.47 15.38
C THR A 270 14.30 -6.21 14.21
N ILE A 271 15.05 -6.37 13.12
CA ILE A 271 14.77 -7.32 12.06
C ILE A 271 15.89 -8.35 12.10
N THR A 272 15.53 -9.62 12.24
CA THR A 272 16.48 -10.72 12.08
C THR A 272 16.63 -11.00 10.60
N VAL A 273 17.85 -10.91 10.07
CA VAL A 273 18.17 -11.11 8.66
C VAL A 273 18.95 -12.41 8.51
N ASP A 274 18.45 -13.28 7.63
CA ASP A 274 19.09 -14.54 7.23
C ASP A 274 19.32 -14.51 5.71
N ASP A 275 20.60 -14.48 5.31
CA ASP A 275 21.05 -14.48 3.91
C ASP A 275 21.38 -15.93 3.50
N HIS A 276 20.46 -16.54 2.74
CA HIS A 276 20.57 -17.93 2.28
C HIS A 276 21.76 -18.17 1.33
N VAL A 277 22.33 -17.11 0.75
CA VAL A 277 23.42 -17.23 -0.23
C VAL A 277 24.79 -17.30 0.45
N GLN A 278 24.93 -16.72 1.64
CA GLN A 278 26.24 -16.57 2.28
C GLN A 278 26.53 -17.58 3.39
N GLY A 279 25.50 -18.30 3.86
CA GLY A 279 25.66 -19.29 4.93
C GLY A 279 26.20 -18.68 6.21
N GLU A 280 25.96 -17.37 6.41
CA GLU A 280 26.22 -16.67 7.66
C GLU A 280 25.11 -16.98 8.66
N ASP A 281 25.41 -16.90 9.95
CA ASP A 281 24.38 -17.05 10.98
C ASP A 281 23.43 -15.84 10.92
N PRO A 282 22.11 -16.03 11.11
CA PRO A 282 21.16 -14.92 11.14
C PRO A 282 21.57 -13.84 12.13
N SER A 283 21.36 -12.57 11.75
CA SER A 283 21.79 -11.42 12.55
C SER A 283 20.64 -10.47 12.84
N ASP A 284 20.58 -9.95 14.07
CA ASP A 284 19.58 -8.96 14.47
C ASP A 284 20.08 -7.55 14.15
N MET A 285 19.35 -6.84 13.30
CA MET A 285 19.59 -5.43 12.99
C MET A 285 18.56 -4.54 13.67
N PRO A 286 18.96 -3.45 14.35
CA PRO A 286 18.01 -2.46 14.84
C PRO A 286 17.15 -1.89 13.72
N THR A 287 15.85 -1.73 13.98
CA THR A 287 14.91 -1.12 13.04
C THR A 287 14.01 -0.10 13.74
N GLU A 288 13.54 0.86 12.95
CA GLU A 288 12.45 1.76 13.30
C GLU A 288 11.34 1.57 12.25
N TYR A 289 10.10 1.46 12.70
CA TYR A 289 8.95 1.31 11.81
C TYR A 289 8.30 2.67 11.59
N HIS A 290 8.03 2.97 10.33
CA HIS A 290 7.25 4.12 9.89
C HIS A 290 5.90 3.63 9.34
N TYR A 291 4.99 4.54 9.01
CA TYR A 291 3.70 4.16 8.42
C TYR A 291 3.87 3.58 7.01
N ASN A 292 4.88 4.04 6.27
CA ASN A 292 5.16 3.68 4.88
C ASN A 292 6.28 2.64 4.71
N GLY A 293 6.95 2.22 5.77
CA GLY A 293 8.10 1.34 5.65
C GLY A 293 8.80 1.01 6.95
N PHE A 294 9.99 0.43 6.83
CA PHE A 294 10.86 0.11 7.97
C PHE A 294 12.29 0.53 7.66
N MET A 295 13.01 0.95 8.69
CA MET A 295 14.41 1.34 8.57
C MET A 295 15.31 0.11 8.64
N VAL A 296 16.22 -0.01 7.67
CA VAL A 296 17.32 -0.97 7.72
C VAL A 296 18.62 -0.21 7.91
N SER A 297 19.38 -0.59 8.94
CA SER A 297 20.68 0.03 9.22
C SER A 297 21.75 -0.55 8.32
N GLY A 298 22.18 0.19 7.29
CA GLY A 298 23.37 -0.17 6.52
C GLY A 298 24.65 0.21 7.26
N GLU A 299 25.70 -0.60 7.16
CA GLU A 299 26.98 -0.36 7.86
C GLU A 299 27.66 0.98 7.49
N GLU A 300 27.43 1.53 6.29
CA GLU A 300 28.10 2.75 5.79
C GLU A 300 27.16 3.92 5.41
N GLY A 301 25.84 3.76 5.49
CA GLY A 301 24.86 4.75 5.00
C GLY A 301 23.96 5.40 6.06
N GLY A 302 24.06 4.94 7.31
CA GLY A 302 23.01 5.21 8.31
C GLY A 302 21.74 4.39 8.01
N PRO A 303 20.68 4.57 8.80
CA PRO A 303 19.42 3.89 8.57
C PRO A 303 18.79 4.38 7.26
N ARG A 304 18.35 3.45 6.43
CA ARG A 304 17.67 3.70 5.14
C ARG A 304 16.24 3.16 5.19
N LEU A 305 15.30 3.88 4.60
CA LEU A 305 13.89 3.49 4.58
C LEU A 305 13.62 2.51 3.42
N GLU A 306 13.19 1.31 3.78
CA GLU A 306 12.61 0.33 2.88
C GLU A 306 11.10 0.57 2.84
N GLU A 307 10.55 0.99 1.70
CA GLU A 307 9.15 1.41 1.59
C GLU A 307 8.23 0.25 1.22
N VAL A 308 7.22 -0.02 2.04
CA VAL A 308 6.22 -1.04 1.77
C VAL A 308 5.08 -0.41 0.96
N ILE A 309 5.04 -0.73 -0.33
CA ILE A 309 4.05 -0.19 -1.28
C ILE A 309 2.81 -1.08 -1.39
N PHE A 310 2.93 -2.36 -1.02
CA PHE A 310 1.81 -3.30 -0.94
C PHE A 310 2.01 -4.26 0.24
N LEU A 311 0.95 -4.52 0.99
CA LEU A 311 0.95 -5.53 2.05
C LEU A 311 -0.39 -6.26 2.09
N GLY A 312 -0.34 -7.54 1.79
CA GLY A 312 -1.43 -8.49 1.97
C GLY A 312 -1.22 -9.41 3.18
N ASP A 313 -2.03 -10.45 3.25
CA ASP A 313 -1.93 -11.52 4.26
C ASP A 313 -0.62 -12.30 4.10
N SER A 314 -0.26 -12.61 2.85
CA SER A 314 0.92 -13.43 2.55
C SER A 314 1.91 -12.83 1.56
N LEU A 315 1.55 -11.76 0.86
CA LEU A 315 2.37 -11.08 -0.14
C LEU A 315 2.72 -9.66 0.34
N ALA A 316 3.97 -9.25 0.18
CA ALA A 316 4.41 -7.88 0.39
C ALA A 316 5.21 -7.40 -0.83
N LEU A 317 5.08 -6.12 -1.18
CA LEU A 317 5.98 -5.45 -2.11
C LEU A 317 6.71 -4.34 -1.38
N THR A 318 8.04 -4.36 -1.47
CA THR A 318 8.91 -3.38 -0.84
C THR A 318 9.80 -2.74 -1.91
N VAL A 319 9.86 -1.42 -1.94
CA VAL A 319 10.83 -0.68 -2.74
C VAL A 319 11.99 -0.30 -1.84
N THR A 320 13.17 -0.83 -2.16
CA THR A 320 14.35 -0.62 -1.34
C THR A 320 14.86 0.79 -1.45
N ALA A 321 15.74 1.18 -0.53
CA ALA A 321 16.41 2.46 -0.61
C ALA A 321 17.30 2.63 -1.86
N ASP A 322 17.62 1.55 -2.57
CA ASP A 322 18.32 1.54 -3.87
C ASP A 322 17.34 1.50 -5.07
N ASN A 323 16.04 1.69 -4.80
CA ASN A 323 14.93 1.72 -5.76
C ASN A 323 14.60 0.37 -6.42
N ASP A 324 15.21 -0.71 -5.93
CA ASP A 324 14.88 -2.06 -6.34
C ASP A 324 13.52 -2.48 -5.76
N LEU A 325 12.69 -3.12 -6.57
CA LEU A 325 11.41 -3.67 -6.11
C LEU A 325 11.61 -5.13 -5.70
N GLN A 326 11.21 -5.45 -4.48
CA GLN A 326 11.27 -6.79 -3.91
C GLN A 326 9.87 -7.37 -3.69
N VAL A 327 9.75 -8.67 -3.95
CA VAL A 327 8.58 -9.47 -3.60
C VAL A 327 8.88 -10.23 -2.32
N GLY A 328 8.10 -9.98 -1.28
CA GLY A 328 8.14 -10.67 0.00
C GLY A 328 6.98 -11.64 0.17
N SER A 329 7.23 -12.77 0.82
CA SER A 329 6.20 -13.78 1.09
C SER A 329 6.33 -14.40 2.47
N THR A 330 5.21 -14.53 3.19
CA THR A 330 5.18 -15.33 4.44
C THR A 330 5.11 -16.84 4.15
N GLN A 331 4.81 -17.20 2.92
CA GLN A 331 4.88 -18.57 2.43
C GLN A 331 6.30 -18.86 1.95
N ASP A 332 6.78 -20.07 2.24
CA ASP A 332 8.07 -20.58 1.77
C ASP A 332 8.15 -20.54 0.23
N LEU A 333 8.86 -19.53 -0.28
CA LEU A 333 9.12 -19.34 -1.71
C LEU A 333 10.31 -20.18 -2.18
N ALA A 334 11.24 -20.46 -1.29
CA ALA A 334 12.45 -21.21 -1.55
C ALA A 334 12.15 -22.71 -1.41
N GLY A 335 11.47 -23.28 -2.40
CA GLY A 335 11.27 -24.73 -2.51
C GLY A 335 12.54 -25.48 -2.10
N ALA A 336 12.44 -26.30 -1.05
CA ALA A 336 13.58 -26.86 -0.35
C ALA A 336 14.53 -27.64 -1.27
N ALA A 337 15.68 -27.05 -1.67
CA ALA A 337 16.99 -27.73 -1.77
C ALA A 337 18.15 -26.91 -2.42
N ASP A 338 17.92 -25.77 -3.09
CA ASP A 338 18.96 -25.26 -4.01
C ASP A 338 19.30 -23.76 -3.86
N GLY A 339 18.57 -23.01 -3.03
CA GLY A 339 18.77 -21.55 -2.86
C GLY A 339 18.41 -20.72 -4.09
N TYR A 340 18.12 -21.36 -5.23
CA TYR A 340 17.65 -20.74 -6.45
C TYR A 340 16.67 -21.68 -7.17
N ALA A 341 15.53 -21.12 -7.57
CA ALA A 341 14.73 -21.57 -8.70
C ALA A 341 13.74 -22.74 -8.54
N ASP A 342 12.96 -22.82 -7.46
CA ASP A 342 11.60 -23.38 -7.56
C ASP A 342 10.62 -22.59 -6.67
N PHE A 343 10.17 -21.44 -7.20
CA PHE A 343 8.90 -20.85 -6.78
C PHE A 343 7.85 -21.95 -6.81
N ARG A 344 7.10 -22.12 -5.72
CA ARG A 344 6.05 -23.14 -5.68
C ARG A 344 5.02 -22.85 -6.78
N ILE A 345 4.99 -23.71 -7.80
CA ILE A 345 4.00 -23.69 -8.87
C ILE A 345 2.80 -24.48 -8.37
N ASN A 346 1.75 -23.83 -7.89
CA ASN A 346 0.54 -24.56 -7.48
C ASN A 346 -0.79 -23.88 -7.82
N ALA A 347 -0.80 -22.82 -8.65
CA ALA A 347 -2.04 -22.27 -9.16
C ALA A 347 -2.25 -22.69 -10.62
N PRO A 348 -2.93 -23.82 -10.91
CA PRO A 348 -3.28 -24.15 -12.28
C PRO A 348 -4.37 -23.18 -12.76
N TYR A 349 -3.96 -22.11 -13.42
CA TYR A 349 -4.89 -21.31 -14.20
C TYR A 349 -5.52 -22.20 -15.26
N THR A 350 -6.76 -21.87 -15.63
CA THR A 350 -7.45 -22.52 -16.73
C THR A 350 -7.75 -21.49 -17.80
N GLU A 351 -7.89 -21.91 -19.06
CA GLU A 351 -8.33 -20.98 -20.10
C GLU A 351 -9.65 -20.31 -19.73
N GLU A 352 -10.59 -21.06 -19.14
CA GLU A 352 -11.87 -20.52 -18.68
C GLU A 352 -11.72 -19.38 -17.66
N ALA A 353 -10.69 -19.42 -16.80
CA ALA A 353 -10.43 -18.35 -15.84
C ALA A 353 -9.93 -17.05 -16.50
N LEU A 354 -9.26 -17.16 -17.65
CA LEU A 354 -8.60 -16.05 -18.34
C LEU A 354 -9.37 -15.52 -19.57
N LYS A 355 -10.40 -16.25 -20.02
CA LYS A 355 -11.22 -15.83 -21.18
C LYS A 355 -11.87 -14.47 -20.96
N GLY A 356 -11.66 -13.57 -21.93
CA GLY A 356 -12.22 -12.23 -21.93
C GLY A 356 -11.57 -11.27 -20.93
N LYS A 357 -10.47 -11.67 -20.28
CA LYS A 357 -9.81 -10.87 -19.26
C LYS A 357 -8.80 -9.90 -19.87
N THR A 358 -8.58 -8.80 -19.17
CA THR A 358 -7.44 -7.90 -19.38
C THR A 358 -6.56 -7.99 -18.16
N LEU A 359 -5.27 -8.25 -18.35
CA LEU A 359 -4.28 -8.34 -17.29
C LEU A 359 -3.29 -7.19 -17.43
N TYR A 360 -2.99 -6.54 -16.30
CA TYR A 360 -2.01 -5.48 -16.18
C TYR A 360 -0.77 -6.07 -15.53
N HIS A 361 0.36 -5.99 -16.23
CA HIS A 361 1.63 -6.60 -15.83
C HIS A 361 2.73 -5.55 -15.74
N PHE A 362 3.48 -5.57 -14.65
CA PHE A 362 4.62 -4.67 -14.44
C PHE A 362 5.81 -5.42 -13.83
N TRP A 363 7.02 -5.00 -14.20
CA TRP A 363 8.27 -5.67 -13.82
C TRP A 363 9.49 -4.75 -13.96
N ASP A 364 10.66 -5.23 -13.54
CA ASP A 364 11.95 -4.57 -13.78
C ASP A 364 12.60 -5.10 -15.07
N ASP A 365 12.73 -4.25 -16.08
CA ASP A 365 13.38 -4.54 -17.37
C ASP A 365 14.91 -4.37 -17.34
N ALA A 366 15.49 -4.24 -16.15
CA ALA A 366 16.93 -4.27 -15.98
C ALA A 366 17.51 -5.67 -16.23
N GLY A 367 18.51 -5.76 -17.10
CA GLY A 367 19.18 -7.04 -17.40
C GLY A 367 20.21 -7.43 -16.33
N ALA A 368 20.71 -8.67 -16.41
CA ALA A 368 21.59 -9.35 -15.44
C ALA A 368 22.84 -8.63 -14.90
N LEU A 369 23.24 -7.49 -15.47
CA LEU A 369 24.40 -6.70 -15.03
C LEU A 369 24.04 -5.24 -14.68
N ASP A 370 22.75 -4.89 -14.74
CA ASP A 370 22.23 -3.55 -14.47
C ASP A 370 21.45 -3.55 -13.17
N TYR A 371 22.02 -2.90 -12.16
CA TYR A 371 21.41 -2.75 -10.83
C TYR A 371 20.49 -1.52 -10.77
N THR A 372 20.28 -0.83 -11.89
CA THR A 372 19.37 0.31 -11.96
C THR A 372 17.98 -0.20 -12.25
N ALA A 373 17.03 0.03 -11.36
CA ALA A 373 15.64 -0.31 -11.60
C ALA A 373 15.11 0.35 -12.88
N LYS A 374 14.45 -0.44 -13.72
CA LYS A 374 13.76 0.00 -14.94
C LYS A 374 12.32 -0.51 -14.92
N PRO A 375 11.44 0.17 -14.17
CA PRO A 375 10.03 -0.17 -14.18
C PRO A 375 9.49 -0.18 -15.61
N TYR A 376 8.82 -1.27 -15.97
CA TYR A 376 8.15 -1.43 -17.26
C TYR A 376 6.72 -1.93 -17.07
N PHE A 377 5.82 -1.55 -17.98
CA PHE A 377 4.39 -1.83 -17.88
C PHE A 377 3.84 -2.41 -19.18
N SER A 378 2.94 -3.38 -19.07
CA SER A 378 2.26 -3.98 -20.22
C SER A 378 0.81 -4.35 -19.91
N VAL A 379 -0.01 -4.36 -20.96
CA VAL A 379 -1.41 -4.78 -20.91
C VAL A 379 -1.61 -5.98 -21.82
N LEU A 380 -2.11 -7.06 -21.25
CA LEU A 380 -2.43 -8.31 -21.94
C LEU A 380 -3.95 -8.39 -22.10
N SER A 381 -4.46 -8.36 -23.32
CA SER A 381 -5.88 -8.59 -23.58
C SER A 381 -6.08 -10.02 -24.09
N LEU A 382 -6.88 -10.81 -23.39
CA LEU A 382 -7.08 -12.24 -23.64
C LEU A 382 -8.51 -12.48 -24.15
N ALA A 383 -8.73 -12.42 -25.47
CA ALA A 383 -10.07 -12.53 -26.04
C ALA A 383 -10.64 -13.95 -25.93
N GLU A 384 -11.97 -14.07 -25.85
CA GLU A 384 -12.68 -15.37 -25.69
C GLU A 384 -12.43 -16.37 -26.83
N ASN A 385 -12.11 -15.87 -28.03
CA ASN A 385 -11.82 -16.68 -29.21
C ASN A 385 -10.36 -17.20 -29.26
N GLY A 386 -9.56 -16.92 -28.23
CA GLY A 386 -8.14 -17.30 -28.15
C GLY A 386 -7.18 -16.32 -28.82
N SER A 387 -7.65 -15.21 -29.41
CA SER A 387 -6.74 -14.13 -29.84
C SER A 387 -6.26 -13.33 -28.64
N GLY A 388 -4.99 -12.95 -28.62
CA GLY A 388 -4.39 -12.16 -27.54
C GLY A 388 -3.64 -10.96 -28.09
N THR A 389 -3.52 -9.90 -27.30
CA THR A 389 -2.64 -8.76 -27.61
C THR A 389 -1.80 -8.41 -26.40
N ILE A 390 -0.53 -8.12 -26.61
CA ILE A 390 0.37 -7.54 -25.59
C ILE A 390 0.70 -6.12 -26.03
N THR A 391 0.39 -5.15 -25.18
CA THR A 391 0.69 -3.74 -25.43
C THR A 391 1.68 -3.25 -24.39
N GLU A 392 2.83 -2.76 -24.84
CA GLU A 392 3.97 -2.39 -24.00
C GLU A 392 4.11 -0.88 -23.87
N PHE A 393 4.44 -0.42 -22.66
CA PHE A 393 4.53 0.99 -22.30
C PHE A 393 5.83 1.24 -21.54
N ALA A 394 6.69 2.10 -22.10
CA ALA A 394 7.96 2.49 -21.50
C ALA A 394 7.82 3.39 -20.24
N SER A 395 6.64 3.94 -20.00
CA SER A 395 6.37 4.80 -18.85
C SER A 395 4.87 4.91 -18.56
N LEU A 396 4.54 5.37 -17.35
CA LEU A 396 3.15 5.64 -16.98
C LEU A 396 2.53 6.73 -17.85
N GLU A 397 3.30 7.76 -18.21
CA GLU A 397 2.82 8.81 -19.13
C GLU A 397 2.43 8.21 -20.49
N SER A 398 3.22 7.27 -21.02
CA SER A 398 2.91 6.59 -22.28
C SER A 398 1.65 5.73 -22.18
N TYR A 399 1.40 5.12 -21.02
CA TYR A 399 0.17 4.38 -20.72
C TYR A 399 -1.05 5.32 -20.69
N LEU A 400 -1.00 6.35 -19.85
CA LEU A 400 -2.11 7.29 -19.65
C LEU A 400 -2.47 8.09 -20.91
N SER A 401 -1.50 8.33 -21.79
CA SER A 401 -1.71 9.00 -23.08
C SER A 401 -2.02 8.04 -24.24
N ASN A 402 -2.07 6.73 -23.98
CA ASN A 402 -2.28 5.67 -24.96
C ASN A 402 -1.31 5.74 -26.14
N THR A 403 -0.03 5.92 -25.84
CA THR A 403 1.07 5.91 -26.82
C THR A 403 1.99 4.71 -26.55
N PRO A 404 1.60 3.50 -26.95
CA PRO A 404 2.39 2.30 -26.69
C PRO A 404 3.74 2.34 -27.42
N GLU A 405 4.76 1.74 -26.82
CA GLU A 405 6.05 1.51 -27.46
C GLU A 405 5.91 0.42 -28.54
N ALA A 406 5.19 -0.65 -28.20
CA ALA A 406 4.90 -1.75 -29.10
C ALA A 406 3.53 -2.37 -28.80
N THR A 407 2.97 -3.02 -29.83
CA THR A 407 1.78 -3.85 -29.72
C THR A 407 2.02 -5.12 -30.51
N HIS A 408 1.85 -6.26 -29.86
CA HIS A 408 2.05 -7.58 -30.41
C HIS A 408 0.71 -8.31 -30.45
N ASP A 409 0.19 -8.52 -31.66
CA ASP A 409 -1.01 -9.33 -31.87
C ASP A 409 -0.63 -10.82 -31.96
N GLY A 410 -1.45 -11.68 -31.39
CA GLY A 410 -1.21 -13.12 -31.42
C GLY A 410 -2.37 -13.95 -30.89
N PHE A 411 -2.01 -15.08 -30.31
CA PHE A 411 -2.90 -16.06 -29.72
C PHE A 411 -2.43 -16.40 -28.33
N TRP A 412 -3.37 -16.78 -27.48
CA TRP A 412 -3.07 -17.22 -26.13
C TRP A 412 -3.74 -18.55 -25.83
N THR A 413 -3.14 -19.30 -24.92
CA THR A 413 -3.68 -20.56 -24.38
C THR A 413 -3.14 -20.75 -22.97
N VAL A 414 -3.60 -21.80 -22.28
CA VAL A 414 -3.03 -22.23 -21.00
C VAL A 414 -2.46 -23.63 -21.15
N ILE A 415 -1.15 -23.77 -20.93
CA ILE A 415 -0.44 -25.06 -20.99
C ILE A 415 0.07 -25.41 -19.59
N ASP A 416 -0.46 -26.50 -19.04
CA ASP A 416 -0.18 -26.95 -17.67
C ASP A 416 -0.25 -25.82 -16.62
N GLY A 417 -1.30 -25.01 -16.68
CA GLY A 417 -1.53 -23.92 -15.73
C GLY A 417 -0.76 -22.63 -16.00
N SER A 418 0.09 -22.58 -17.04
CA SER A 418 0.85 -21.39 -17.42
C SER A 418 0.16 -20.67 -18.58
N LEU A 419 0.01 -19.35 -18.50
CA LEU A 419 -0.46 -18.53 -19.61
C LEU A 419 0.65 -18.44 -20.65
N VAL A 420 0.33 -18.78 -21.90
CA VAL A 420 1.26 -18.80 -23.02
C VAL A 420 0.71 -17.90 -24.11
N ILE A 421 1.50 -16.93 -24.58
CA ILE A 421 1.13 -15.99 -25.65
C ILE A 421 2.17 -16.04 -26.76
N GLY A 422 1.72 -16.12 -28.01
CA GLY A 422 2.61 -16.03 -29.16
C GLY A 422 1.92 -15.80 -30.49
N GLU A 423 2.71 -15.66 -31.55
CA GLU A 423 2.26 -15.15 -32.86
C GLU A 423 1.28 -16.06 -33.63
N SER A 424 1.26 -17.37 -33.32
CA SER A 424 0.47 -18.36 -34.07
C SER A 424 -0.13 -19.42 -33.15
N SER A 425 -1.44 -19.68 -33.32
CA SER A 425 -2.20 -20.67 -32.54
C SER A 425 -1.66 -22.10 -32.71
N ASP A 426 -1.07 -22.42 -33.85
CA ASP A 426 -0.62 -23.77 -34.18
C ASP A 426 0.77 -24.09 -33.59
N SER A 427 1.43 -23.11 -32.96
CA SER A 427 2.81 -23.22 -32.47
C SER A 427 2.99 -22.70 -31.04
N LEU A 428 1.92 -22.61 -30.25
CA LEU A 428 2.01 -22.24 -28.84
C LEU A 428 2.68 -23.37 -28.04
N THR A 429 3.79 -23.04 -27.40
CA THR A 429 4.55 -23.94 -26.49
C THR A 429 4.98 -23.14 -25.26
N LYS A 430 5.44 -23.82 -24.21
CA LYS A 430 5.97 -23.16 -23.00
C LYS A 430 7.32 -22.48 -23.21
N ASP A 431 7.93 -22.63 -24.37
CA ASP A 431 9.22 -22.04 -24.71
C ASP A 431 9.05 -20.66 -25.39
N GLN A 432 7.84 -20.10 -25.35
CA GLN A 432 7.58 -18.76 -25.88
C GLN A 432 8.07 -17.69 -24.93
N ASP A 433 8.56 -16.59 -25.51
CA ASP A 433 9.03 -15.41 -24.77
C ASP A 433 7.99 -14.89 -23.76
N TRP A 434 6.70 -15.00 -24.07
CA TRP A 434 5.58 -14.57 -23.23
C TRP A 434 4.87 -15.74 -22.56
N THR A 435 5.61 -16.45 -21.70
CA THR A 435 5.06 -17.52 -20.85
C THR A 435 5.06 -17.09 -19.40
N PHE A 436 3.88 -17.02 -18.79
CA PHE A 436 3.69 -16.65 -17.39
C PHE A 436 3.29 -17.88 -16.58
N HIS A 437 4.19 -18.28 -15.69
CA HIS A 437 3.96 -19.35 -14.74
C HIS A 437 3.44 -18.77 -13.43
N PHE A 438 2.13 -18.83 -13.22
CA PHE A 438 1.53 -18.32 -12.00
C PHE A 438 1.88 -19.16 -10.77
N THR A 439 2.15 -18.48 -9.67
CA THR A 439 2.32 -19.09 -8.34
C THR A 439 0.99 -19.09 -7.59
N ASP A 440 0.93 -19.79 -6.45
CA ASP A 440 -0.16 -19.67 -5.48
C ASP A 440 -0.05 -18.44 -4.57
N LEU A 441 1.02 -17.64 -4.73
CA LEU A 441 1.19 -16.37 -4.05
C LEU A 441 0.37 -15.28 -4.75
N SER A 442 -0.75 -14.94 -4.14
CA SER A 442 -1.62 -13.87 -4.59
C SER A 442 -2.38 -13.24 -3.44
N ASP A 443 -2.69 -11.95 -3.57
CA ASP A 443 -3.37 -11.19 -2.54
C ASP A 443 -4.10 -9.99 -3.15
N HIS A 444 -5.35 -9.72 -2.75
CA HIS A 444 -6.20 -8.66 -3.32
C HIS A 444 -6.22 -8.58 -4.87
N GLY A 445 -6.13 -9.73 -5.54
CA GLY A 445 -6.11 -9.82 -7.01
C GLY A 445 -4.76 -9.46 -7.65
N LEU A 446 -3.72 -9.18 -6.87
CA LEU A 446 -2.33 -9.14 -7.32
C LEU A 446 -1.75 -10.55 -7.27
N HIS A 447 -1.20 -11.01 -8.38
CA HIS A 447 -0.63 -12.34 -8.54
C HIS A 447 0.86 -12.24 -8.83
N VAL A 448 1.63 -13.15 -8.24
CA VAL A 448 3.04 -13.36 -8.59
C VAL A 448 3.12 -14.49 -9.61
N ALA A 449 3.73 -14.20 -10.75
CA ALA A 449 4.12 -15.18 -11.75
C ALA A 449 5.64 -15.15 -11.95
N TYR A 450 6.18 -16.02 -12.79
CA TYR A 450 7.55 -15.88 -13.30
C TYR A 450 7.59 -16.22 -14.78
N ASP A 451 8.53 -15.63 -15.50
CA ASP A 451 8.93 -16.05 -16.83
C ASP A 451 10.01 -17.13 -16.72
N TYR A 452 9.84 -18.23 -17.44
CA TYR A 452 10.86 -19.26 -17.53
C TYR A 452 10.92 -19.81 -18.95
N GLU A 453 12.09 -19.75 -19.54
CA GLU A 453 12.38 -20.42 -20.80
C GLU A 453 13.39 -21.55 -20.52
N GLU A 454 12.95 -22.79 -20.73
CA GLU A 454 13.74 -23.99 -20.42
C GLU A 454 15.05 -23.99 -21.22
N GLY A 455 16.19 -24.03 -20.53
CA GLY A 455 17.51 -24.10 -21.16
C GLY A 455 18.14 -22.75 -21.54
N THR A 456 17.52 -21.61 -21.24
CA THR A 456 18.13 -20.28 -21.46
C THR A 456 19.12 -19.86 -20.39
N GLY A 457 19.02 -20.42 -19.19
CA GLY A 457 19.78 -19.97 -18.03
C GLY A 457 19.35 -18.61 -17.49
N ARG A 458 18.19 -18.06 -17.91
CA ARG A 458 17.58 -16.88 -17.27
C ARG A 458 17.14 -17.22 -15.84
N THR A 459 17.37 -16.30 -14.93
CA THR A 459 16.91 -16.39 -13.54
C THR A 459 15.38 -16.28 -13.52
N LYS A 460 14.68 -17.19 -12.81
CA LYS A 460 13.23 -17.08 -12.59
C LYS A 460 13.00 -15.86 -11.70
N LEU A 461 12.59 -14.73 -12.27
CA LEU A 461 12.27 -13.53 -11.51
C LEU A 461 10.76 -13.42 -11.29
N PRO A 462 10.31 -12.90 -10.14
CA PRO A 462 8.91 -12.63 -9.95
C PRO A 462 8.42 -11.52 -10.90
N ARG A 463 7.23 -11.75 -11.45
CA ARG A 463 6.46 -10.85 -12.31
C ARG A 463 5.14 -10.54 -11.62
N LEU A 464 4.69 -9.29 -11.68
CA LEU A 464 3.50 -8.82 -10.97
C LEU A 464 2.35 -8.60 -11.95
N ILE A 465 1.23 -9.29 -11.72
CA ILE A 465 0.10 -9.31 -12.65
C ILE A 465 -1.21 -9.14 -11.88
N THR A 466 -2.13 -8.31 -12.37
CA THR A 466 -3.47 -8.17 -11.79
C THR A 466 -4.54 -7.87 -12.84
N GLU A 467 -5.79 -8.17 -12.54
CA GLU A 467 -6.96 -7.71 -13.32
C GLU A 467 -7.40 -6.29 -12.93
N ASN A 468 -6.91 -5.75 -11.81
CA ASN A 468 -7.28 -4.45 -11.28
C ASN A 468 -6.36 -3.35 -11.86
N GLU A 469 -6.88 -2.58 -12.83
CA GLU A 469 -6.15 -1.49 -13.49
C GLU A 469 -5.61 -0.46 -12.50
N ASP A 470 -6.48 0.03 -11.60
CA ASP A 470 -6.13 1.08 -10.65
C ASP A 470 -5.01 0.61 -9.72
N LEU A 471 -5.07 -0.65 -9.25
CA LEU A 471 -4.01 -1.22 -8.42
C LEU A 471 -2.68 -1.31 -9.18
N ALA A 472 -2.70 -1.80 -10.43
CA ALA A 472 -1.48 -1.93 -11.23
C ALA A 472 -0.84 -0.57 -11.53
N VAL A 473 -1.66 0.38 -11.99
CA VAL A 473 -1.24 1.73 -12.36
C VAL A 473 -0.62 2.43 -11.16
N SER A 474 -1.23 2.35 -9.99
CA SER A 474 -0.74 3.04 -8.81
C SER A 474 0.50 2.41 -8.21
N LEU A 475 0.61 1.07 -8.15
CA LEU A 475 1.85 0.41 -7.72
C LEU A 475 3.01 0.75 -8.67
N PHE A 476 2.75 0.78 -9.97
CA PHE A 476 3.72 1.15 -10.98
C PHE A 476 4.12 2.64 -10.89
N GLU A 477 3.15 3.55 -10.71
CA GLU A 477 3.38 4.98 -10.49
C GLU A 477 4.28 5.19 -9.28
N GLU A 478 3.95 4.54 -8.17
CA GLU A 478 4.66 4.71 -6.91
C GLU A 478 6.11 4.25 -7.03
N TRP A 479 6.33 3.01 -7.50
CA TRP A 479 7.67 2.50 -7.71
C TRP A 479 8.48 3.41 -8.65
N THR A 480 7.87 3.85 -9.75
CA THR A 480 8.51 4.79 -10.69
C THR A 480 8.83 6.12 -10.00
N SER A 481 7.96 6.64 -9.15
CA SER A 481 8.18 7.91 -8.43
C SER A 481 9.35 7.82 -7.45
N LEU A 482 9.50 6.69 -6.75
CA LEU A 482 10.60 6.41 -5.84
C LEU A 482 11.93 6.30 -6.59
N VAL A 483 11.93 5.66 -7.77
CA VAL A 483 13.10 5.61 -8.67
C VAL A 483 13.58 7.01 -9.08
N HIS A 484 12.68 7.97 -9.30
CA HIS A 484 13.03 9.32 -9.77
C HIS A 484 13.30 10.33 -8.64
N SER A 485 12.83 10.08 -7.43
CA SER A 485 12.89 11.03 -6.30
C SER A 485 14.16 10.95 -5.45
N ARG A 486 14.95 9.88 -5.61
CA ARG A 486 16.10 9.54 -4.76
C ARG A 486 17.45 9.71 -5.44
#